data_AF-F6HJI5-F1
#
_entry.id   AF-F6HJI5-F1
#
_cell.length_a   1.000
_cell.length_b   1.000
_cell.length_c   1.000
_cell.angle_alpha   90.00
_cell.angle_beta   90.00
_cell.angle_gamma   90.00
#
_symmetry.space_group_name_H-M   'P 1'
#
loop_
_entity.id
_entity.type
_entity.pdbx_description
1 polymer ?
#
loop_
_entity_poly.entity_id
_entity_poly.type
_entity_poly.pdbx_seq_one_letter_code
_entity_poly.pdbx_strand_id
1 'polypeptide(L)'
;MTICTPEDKGFVVAIMMDTEGSEIHIGELGGAPSAKIEDGEIWIFSVQAFDSPRPECTININYDGFAEDVKVGDKLLVDSGMVRFDVIEKIGPDVKCRCTDPELLLPRANLTFWRDGSLV
;
A
#
# COMPACT_ATOMS: atom_id res chain seq x y z
N MET A 1 9.34 -9.81 23.76
CA MET A 1 8.75 -10.97 24.44
C MET A 1 9.27 -11.01 25.87
N THR A 2 8.42 -10.82 26.86
CA THR A 2 8.79 -10.89 28.28
C THR A 2 8.14 -12.13 28.88
N ILE A 3 8.92 -12.94 29.60
CA ILE A 3 8.44 -14.14 30.28
C ILE A 3 8.39 -13.82 31.77
N CYS A 4 7.19 -13.86 32.35
CA CYS A 4 7.01 -13.68 33.79
C CYS A 4 6.70 -15.04 34.42
N THR A 5 7.51 -15.45 35.40
CA THR A 5 7.26 -16.63 36.23
C THR A 5 6.64 -16.19 37.56
N PRO A 6 5.35 -16.46 37.82
CA PRO A 6 4.76 -16.19 39.13
C PRO A 6 5.36 -17.13 40.18
N GLU A 7 5.73 -16.57 41.33
CA GLU A 7 6.51 -17.26 42.36
C GLU A 7 5.76 -18.40 43.10
N ASP A 8 4.44 -18.57 42.85
CA ASP A 8 3.61 -19.50 43.63
C ASP A 8 2.77 -20.50 42.79
N LYS A 9 2.83 -20.46 41.45
CA LYS A 9 2.15 -21.46 40.59
C LYS A 9 3.00 -21.79 39.38
N GLY A 10 3.29 -23.09 39.17
CA GLY A 10 4.21 -23.63 38.17
C GLY A 10 3.79 -23.49 36.69
N PHE A 11 3.22 -22.35 36.30
CA PHE A 11 2.88 -22.02 34.92
C PHE A 11 3.71 -20.82 34.47
N VAL A 12 4.27 -20.92 33.27
CA VAL A 12 5.03 -19.83 32.64
C VAL A 12 4.11 -19.10 31.69
N VAL A 13 3.93 -17.79 31.87
CA VAL A 13 3.13 -16.95 30.97
C VAL A 13 4.07 -16.09 30.13
N ALA A 14 4.02 -16.27 28.82
CA ALA A 14 4.69 -15.39 27.88
C ALA A 14 3.74 -14.24 27.49
N ILE A 15 4.22 -13.00 27.60
CA ILE A 15 3.53 -11.83 27.08
C ILE A 15 4.24 -11.40 25.79
N MET A 16 3.49 -11.47 24.69
CA MET A 16 3.90 -10.94 23.40
C MET A 16 3.10 -9.65 23.17
N MET A 17 3.82 -8.56 22.92
CA MET A 17 3.24 -7.31 22.47
C MET A 17 3.47 -7.26 20.97
N ASP A 18 2.38 -7.32 20.20
CA ASP A 18 2.39 -7.10 18.77
C ASP A 18 2.47 -5.59 18.53
N THR A 19 3.47 -5.17 17.76
CA THR A 19 3.53 -3.80 17.26
C THR A 19 3.03 -3.84 15.83
N GLU A 20 1.93 -3.13 15.54
CA GLU A 20 1.47 -2.89 14.18
C GLU A 20 2.65 -2.26 13.40
N GLY A 21 3.20 -2.99 12.44
CA GLY A 21 4.29 -2.51 11.60
C GLY A 21 3.84 -1.29 10.78
N SER A 22 4.78 -0.52 10.25
CA SER A 22 4.43 0.60 9.37
C SER A 22 3.77 0.08 8.10
N GLU A 23 2.49 0.38 7.91
CA GLU A 23 1.71 0.01 6.73
C GLU A 23 1.65 1.16 5.72
N ILE A 24 1.89 0.85 4.46
CA ILE A 24 1.74 1.80 3.36
C ILE A 24 0.25 1.91 3.05
N HIS A 25 -0.25 3.14 2.97
CA HIS A 25 -1.64 3.42 2.65
C HIS A 25 -1.73 4.39 1.49
N ILE A 26 -2.79 4.23 0.69
CA ILE A 26 -3.15 5.22 -0.32
C ILE A 26 -3.83 6.43 0.32
N GLY A 27 -3.58 7.62 -0.20
CA GLY A 27 -4.18 8.86 0.25
C GLY A 27 -5.66 8.99 -0.14
N GLU A 28 -6.24 10.13 0.19
CA GLU A 28 -7.61 10.48 -0.20
C GLU A 28 -7.78 10.49 -1.73
N LEU A 29 -8.99 10.22 -2.22
CA LEU A 29 -9.35 10.24 -3.65
C LEU A 29 -10.03 11.56 -4.04
N GLY A 30 -9.45 12.70 -3.65
CA GLY A 30 -9.99 14.03 -3.98
C GLY A 30 -11.36 14.32 -3.36
N GLY A 31 -11.68 13.69 -2.22
CA GLY A 31 -12.99 13.82 -1.55
C GLY A 31 -14.07 12.87 -2.07
N ALA A 32 -13.78 12.07 -3.11
CA ALA A 32 -14.67 10.99 -3.53
C ALA A 32 -14.63 9.82 -2.53
N PRO A 33 -15.78 9.18 -2.23
CA PRO A 33 -15.84 8.02 -1.35
C PRO A 33 -15.17 6.78 -1.96
N SER A 34 -15.03 6.75 -3.28
CA SER A 34 -14.38 5.67 -4.03
C SER A 34 -14.07 6.11 -5.46
N ALA A 35 -13.13 5.40 -6.11
CA ALA A 35 -12.86 5.53 -7.54
C ALA A 35 -13.07 4.18 -8.22
N LYS A 36 -13.80 4.19 -9.35
CA LYS A 36 -13.96 3.00 -10.18
C LYS A 36 -12.75 2.89 -11.09
N ILE A 37 -12.09 1.73 -11.09
CA ILE A 37 -10.92 1.47 -11.92
C ILE A 37 -11.34 0.62 -13.13
N GLU A 38 -10.79 0.91 -14.29
CA GLU A 38 -11.01 0.13 -15.51
C GLU A 38 -9.81 -0.78 -15.84
N ASP A 39 -10.07 -1.92 -16.50
CA ASP A 39 -9.01 -2.84 -16.93
C ASP A 39 -8.02 -2.13 -17.87
N GLY A 40 -6.72 -2.28 -17.61
CA GLY A 40 -5.67 -1.66 -18.41
C GLY A 40 -5.51 -0.15 -18.22
N GLU A 41 -6.31 0.49 -17.37
CA GLU A 41 -6.20 1.92 -17.07
C GLU A 41 -4.87 2.26 -16.40
N ILE A 42 -4.31 3.43 -16.73
CA ILE A 42 -3.02 3.88 -16.19
C ILE A 42 -3.23 4.83 -15.03
N TRP A 43 -2.64 4.48 -13.90
CA TRP A 43 -2.67 5.26 -12.68
C TRP A 43 -1.26 5.65 -12.24
N ILE A 44 -1.12 6.85 -11.70
CA ILE A 44 0.14 7.40 -11.19
C ILE A 44 0.11 7.33 -9.66
N PHE A 45 1.04 6.60 -9.07
CA PHE A 45 1.25 6.55 -7.63
C PHE A 45 2.41 7.48 -7.29
N SER A 46 2.15 8.51 -6.49
CA SER A 46 3.11 9.56 -6.17
C SER A 46 3.19 9.78 -4.67
N VAL A 47 4.40 10.03 -4.16
CA VAL A 47 4.60 10.46 -2.76
C VAL A 47 4.36 11.96 -2.58
N GLN A 48 4.24 12.71 -3.68
CA GLN A 48 4.08 14.16 -3.63
C GLN A 48 2.68 14.53 -3.16
N ALA A 49 2.61 15.50 -2.24
CA ALA A 49 1.38 16.19 -1.93
C ALA A 49 0.99 17.08 -3.11
N PHE A 50 -0.24 16.92 -3.61
CA PHE A 50 -0.77 17.77 -4.67
C PHE A 50 -1.57 18.90 -4.05
N ASP A 51 -1.21 20.14 -4.39
CA ASP A 51 -2.10 21.28 -4.18
C ASP A 51 -3.28 21.15 -5.16
N SER A 52 -4.48 21.51 -4.72
CA SER A 52 -5.70 21.32 -5.54
C SER A 52 -5.67 22.18 -6.81
N PRO A 53 -6.17 21.69 -7.96
CA PRO A 53 -6.77 20.37 -8.18
C PRO A 53 -5.73 19.29 -8.52
N ARG A 54 -5.96 18.09 -7.99
CA ARG A 54 -5.14 16.92 -8.26
C ARG A 54 -5.27 16.47 -9.72
N PRO A 55 -4.18 15.98 -10.35
CA PRO A 55 -4.29 15.37 -11.67
C PRO A 55 -5.23 14.14 -11.66
N GLU A 56 -5.90 13.91 -12.79
CA GLU A 56 -6.72 12.72 -12.99
C GLU A 56 -5.87 11.44 -12.86
N CYS A 57 -6.50 10.34 -12.42
CA CYS A 57 -5.86 9.02 -12.25
C CYS A 57 -4.56 9.03 -11.42
N THR A 58 -4.46 9.91 -10.43
CA THR A 58 -3.30 10.01 -9.55
C THR A 58 -3.67 9.61 -8.13
N ILE A 59 -2.84 8.78 -7.49
CA ILE A 59 -2.95 8.30 -6.11
C ILE A 59 -1.72 8.78 -5.33
N ASN A 60 -1.93 9.19 -4.09
CA ASN A 60 -0.92 9.71 -3.21
C ASN A 60 -0.55 8.60 -2.25
N ILE A 61 0.72 8.50 -1.88
CA ILE A 61 1.23 7.44 -1.02
C ILE A 61 1.81 8.07 0.24
N ASN A 62 1.44 7.52 1.39
CA ASN A 62 1.89 8.02 2.70
C ASN A 62 3.31 7.56 3.08
N TYR A 63 4.07 7.02 2.13
CA TYR A 63 5.38 6.42 2.34
C TYR A 63 6.40 7.03 1.38
N ASP A 64 7.26 7.92 1.89
CA ASP A 64 8.25 8.66 1.08
C ASP A 64 9.21 7.75 0.30
N GLY A 65 9.56 6.57 0.85
CA GLY A 65 10.44 5.59 0.22
C GLY A 65 9.79 4.78 -0.92
N PHE A 66 8.49 4.94 -1.17
CA PHE A 66 7.74 4.11 -2.10
C PHE A 66 8.37 4.03 -3.50
N ALA A 67 8.75 5.19 -4.05
CA ALA A 67 9.37 5.25 -5.36
C ALA A 67 10.78 4.64 -5.38
N GLU A 68 11.48 4.52 -4.26
CA GLU A 68 12.81 3.89 -4.19
C GLU A 68 12.70 2.36 -4.09
N ASP A 69 11.77 1.86 -3.27
CA ASP A 69 11.62 0.42 -2.99
C ASP A 69 10.92 -0.35 -4.12
N VAL A 70 9.99 0.31 -4.82
CA VAL A 70 9.26 -0.29 -5.94
C VAL A 70 10.12 -0.32 -7.21
N LYS A 71 10.00 -1.41 -7.97
CA LYS A 71 10.66 -1.63 -9.26
C LYS A 71 9.64 -1.86 -10.37
N VAL A 72 10.03 -1.53 -11.60
CA VAL A 72 9.25 -1.89 -12.78
C VAL A 72 9.10 -3.42 -12.85
N GLY A 73 7.87 -3.87 -13.06
CA GLY A 73 7.48 -5.29 -13.01
C GLY A 73 6.97 -5.76 -11.64
N ASP A 74 7.11 -4.98 -10.57
CA ASP A 74 6.46 -5.30 -9.29
C ASP A 74 4.93 -5.19 -9.42
N LYS A 75 4.23 -5.94 -8.56
CA LYS A 75 2.77 -5.94 -8.49
C LYS A 75 2.30 -5.18 -7.27
N LEU A 76 1.50 -4.15 -7.46
CA LEU A 76 0.83 -3.42 -6.40
C LEU A 76 -0.52 -4.06 -6.10
N LEU A 77 -0.78 -4.37 -4.84
CA LEU A 77 -2.03 -4.92 -4.36
C LEU A 77 -2.64 -3.94 -3.37
N VAL A 78 -3.85 -3.48 -3.67
CA VAL A 78 -4.64 -2.63 -2.79
C VAL A 78 -5.66 -3.48 -2.06
N ASP A 79 -5.83 -3.26 -0.76
CA ASP A 79 -6.80 -3.96 0.10
C ASP A 79 -6.68 -5.49 0.00
N SER A 80 -5.47 -6.00 0.20
CA SER A 80 -5.15 -7.43 0.05
C SER A 80 -5.44 -8.02 -1.35
N GLY A 81 -5.47 -7.16 -2.38
CA GLY A 81 -5.58 -7.55 -3.78
C GLY A 81 -6.99 -7.46 -4.37
N MET A 82 -7.89 -6.67 -3.77
CA MET A 82 -9.16 -6.24 -4.37
C MET A 82 -8.92 -5.45 -5.66
N VAL A 83 -7.87 -4.62 -5.69
CA VAL A 83 -7.40 -3.96 -6.91
C VAL A 83 -5.93 -4.26 -7.11
N ARG A 84 -5.54 -4.56 -8.35
CA ARG A 84 -4.15 -4.87 -8.68
C ARG A 84 -3.62 -4.01 -9.80
N PHE A 85 -2.36 -3.60 -9.66
CA PHE A 85 -1.64 -2.88 -10.68
C PHE A 85 -0.26 -3.49 -10.95
N ASP A 86 0.17 -3.51 -12.20
CA ASP A 86 1.56 -3.79 -12.58
C ASP A 86 2.31 -2.47 -12.72
N VAL A 87 3.49 -2.36 -12.10
CA VAL A 87 4.36 -1.20 -12.25
C VAL A 87 5.00 -1.22 -13.63
N ILE A 88 4.69 -0.22 -14.46
CA ILE A 88 5.16 -0.16 -15.86
C ILE A 88 6.32 0.80 -16.06
N GLU A 89 6.40 1.88 -15.29
CA GLU A 89 7.41 2.93 -15.48
C GLU A 89 7.58 3.75 -14.19
N LYS A 90 8.77 4.30 -13.99
CA LYS A 90 9.09 5.22 -12.89
C LYS A 90 9.59 6.55 -13.45
N ILE A 91 9.06 7.65 -12.95
CA ILE A 91 9.37 9.02 -13.38
C ILE A 91 9.68 9.85 -12.14
N GLY A 92 10.94 9.82 -11.70
CA GLY A 92 11.34 10.47 -10.46
C GLY A 92 10.55 9.90 -9.26
N PRO A 93 9.80 10.73 -8.51
CA PRO A 93 8.97 10.28 -7.38
C PRO A 93 7.64 9.62 -7.80
N ASP A 94 7.29 9.66 -9.09
CA ASP A 94 6.05 9.13 -9.61
C ASP A 94 6.23 7.72 -10.18
N VAL A 95 5.30 6.83 -9.87
CA VAL A 95 5.30 5.44 -10.32
C VAL A 95 4.05 5.20 -11.15
N LYS A 96 4.22 4.99 -12.46
CA LYS A 96 3.13 4.64 -13.36
C LYS A 96 2.83 3.16 -13.25
N CYS A 97 1.56 2.86 -13.04
CA CYS A 97 1.08 1.50 -12.91
C CYS A 97 -0.13 1.29 -13.82
N ARG A 98 -0.26 0.08 -14.35
CA ARG A 98 -1.39 -0.32 -15.18
C ARG A 98 -2.28 -1.25 -14.39
N CYS A 99 -3.58 -0.98 -14.36
CA CYS A 99 -4.55 -1.87 -13.71
C CYS A 99 -4.58 -3.23 -14.43
N THR A 100 -4.55 -4.30 -13.64
CA THR A 100 -4.65 -5.69 -14.12
C THR A 100 -5.84 -6.43 -13.54
N ASP A 101 -6.42 -5.92 -12.45
CA ASP A 101 -7.58 -6.50 -11.79
C ASP A 101 -8.44 -5.31 -11.31
N PRO A 102 -9.44 -4.89 -12.10
CA PRO A 102 -10.23 -3.70 -11.83
C PRO A 102 -11.34 -3.97 -10.81
N GLU A 103 -11.44 -3.09 -9.81
CA GLU A 103 -12.55 -3.10 -8.86
C GLU A 103 -12.81 -1.65 -8.36
N LEU A 104 -13.23 -1.51 -7.10
CA LEU A 104 -13.49 -0.24 -6.47
C LEU A 104 -12.30 0.14 -5.58
N LEU A 105 -11.63 1.24 -5.91
CA LEU A 105 -10.57 1.78 -5.09
C LEU A 105 -11.17 2.63 -3.97
N LEU A 106 -10.84 2.29 -2.72
CA LEU A 106 -11.28 3.02 -1.53
C LEU A 106 -10.17 3.93 -1.00
N PRO A 107 -10.49 5.12 -0.47
CA PRO A 107 -9.49 5.98 0.16
C PRO A 107 -8.91 5.30 1.40
N ARG A 108 -7.63 5.57 1.73
CA ARG A 108 -6.92 4.98 2.88
C ARG A 108 -6.81 3.47 2.87
N ALA A 109 -7.01 2.83 1.72
CA ALA A 109 -6.77 1.40 1.59
C ALA A 109 -5.29 1.07 1.81
N ASN A 110 -5.04 -0.11 2.40
CA ASN A 110 -3.70 -0.66 2.54
C ASN A 110 -3.12 -0.95 1.15
N LEU A 111 -1.83 -0.67 0.99
CA LEU A 111 -1.06 -0.96 -0.20
C LEU A 111 0.09 -1.89 0.13
N THR A 112 0.19 -2.99 -0.61
CA THR A 112 1.35 -3.89 -0.58
C THR A 112 1.94 -4.01 -1.97
N PHE A 113 3.22 -4.33 -2.07
CA PHE A 113 3.85 -4.62 -3.34
C PHE A 113 4.64 -5.92 -3.29
N TRP A 114 4.54 -6.67 -4.39
CA TRP A 114 5.07 -8.01 -4.52
C TRP A 114 6.12 -8.06 -5.63
N ARG A 115 7.20 -8.79 -5.35
CA ARG A 115 8.30 -9.04 -6.27
C ARG A 115 8.54 -10.53 -6.38
N ASP A 116 8.53 -11.05 -7.60
CA ASP A 116 8.78 -12.48 -7.87
C ASP A 116 7.89 -13.43 -7.03
N GLY A 117 6.64 -13.04 -6.77
CA GLY A 117 5.70 -13.84 -5.98
C GLY A 117 5.91 -13.80 -4.47
N SER A 118 6.73 -12.88 -3.95
CA SER A 118 6.89 -12.63 -2.51
C SER A 118 6.52 -11.19 -2.15
N LEU A 119 5.91 -10.99 -0.98
CA LEU A 119 5.71 -9.67 -0.38
C LEU A 119 7.08 -9.08 0.01
N VAL A 120 7.27 -7.79 -0.30
CA VAL A 120 8.51 -7.04 0.00
C VAL A 120 8.35 -6.24 1.27
#